data_AF-A0A8T9AXS6-F1
#
_entry.id   AF-A0A8T9AXS6-F1
#
_cell.length_a   1.000
_cell.length_b   1.000
_cell.length_c   1.000
_cell.angle_alpha   90.00
_cell.angle_beta   90.00
_cell.angle_gamma   90.00
#
_symmetry.space_group_name_H-M   'P 1'
#
loop_
_entity.id
_entity.type
_entity.pdbx_description
1 polymer ?
#
loop_
_entity_poly.entity_id
_entity_poly.type
_entity_poly.pdbx_seq_one_letter_code
_entity_poly.pdbx_strand_id
1 'polypeptide(L)'
;MNTHSLQEEAPGILPVPKDTMNTPREIMKVLHEVGHLKRLLRSGWQVKKIPNPESVAEHSFRLSIMTFFAPDDLDRTRLMEMALVHDLGETVAGDYTPHDKIPKGKASSPKLWIKAKD
;
A
#
# COMPACT_ATOMS: atom_id res chain seq x y z
N MET A 1 24.26 39.63 -13.58
CA MET A 1 24.59 38.22 -13.88
C MET A 1 23.87 37.36 -12.86
N ASN A 2 22.65 36.92 -13.17
CA ASN A 2 21.95 35.90 -12.38
C ASN A 2 21.90 34.64 -13.25
N THR A 3 22.60 33.60 -12.82
CA THR A 3 22.51 32.26 -13.40
C THR A 3 21.26 31.59 -12.84
N HIS A 4 20.15 31.69 -13.58
CA HIS A 4 19.02 30.78 -13.39
C HIS A 4 19.44 29.40 -13.90
N SER A 5 19.85 28.52 -12.98
CA SER A 5 19.94 27.08 -13.25
C SER A 5 18.52 26.50 -13.19
N LEU A 6 17.96 26.22 -14.36
CA LEU A 6 16.78 25.38 -14.52
C LEU A 6 17.15 23.96 -14.03
N GLN A 7 16.53 23.50 -12.94
CA GLN A 7 16.50 22.08 -12.63
C GLN A 7 15.43 21.45 -13.52
N GLU A 8 15.86 20.66 -14.51
CA GLU A 8 14.98 19.81 -15.30
C GLU A 8 14.39 18.73 -14.38
N GLU A 9 13.08 18.79 -14.13
CA GLU A 9 12.36 17.70 -13.47
C GLU A 9 12.12 16.57 -14.47
N ALA A 10 12.58 15.35 -14.14
CA ALA A 10 12.43 14.18 -14.98
C ALA A 10 10.94 13.88 -15.26
N PRO A 11 10.56 13.56 -16.51
CA PRO A 11 9.17 13.37 -16.88
C PRO A 11 8.62 12.07 -16.29
N GLY A 12 7.63 12.17 -15.41
CA GLY A 12 6.80 11.03 -14.99
C GLY A 12 6.73 10.75 -13.48
N ILE A 13 7.53 11.46 -12.65
CA ILE A 13 7.31 11.45 -11.20
C ILE A 13 6.34 12.59 -10.90
N LEU A 14 5.11 12.25 -10.50
CA LEU A 14 4.17 13.26 -9.99
C LEU A 14 4.87 14.07 -8.90
N PRO A 15 4.76 15.42 -8.91
CA PRO A 15 5.40 16.25 -7.90
C PRO A 15 4.94 15.78 -6.53
N VAL A 16 5.87 15.26 -5.73
CA VAL A 16 5.60 14.93 -4.34
C VAL A 16 5.28 16.27 -3.66
N PRO A 17 4.05 16.48 -3.13
CA PRO A 17 3.69 17.75 -2.54
C PRO A 17 4.70 18.13 -1.47
N LYS A 18 5.30 19.33 -1.60
CA LYS A 18 6.31 19.87 -0.66
C LYS A 18 5.74 20.11 0.74
N ASP A 19 4.42 20.15 0.85
CA ASP A 19 3.68 20.11 2.12
C ASP A 19 3.57 18.66 2.60
N THR A 20 4.72 18.10 2.96
CA THR A 20 4.84 16.80 3.62
C THR A 20 3.85 16.71 4.79
N MET A 21 3.20 15.55 4.93
CA MET A 21 2.27 15.22 6.02
C MET A 21 2.96 15.33 7.40
N ASN A 22 3.07 16.55 7.94
CA ASN A 22 3.96 16.84 9.06
C ASN A 22 3.25 17.08 10.40
N THR A 23 1.93 16.96 10.45
CA THR A 23 1.23 17.03 11.74
C THR A 23 1.09 15.63 12.34
N PRO A 24 1.25 15.46 13.67
CA PRO A 24 0.99 14.19 14.34
C PRO A 24 -0.39 13.61 14.02
N ARG A 25 -1.40 14.48 13.81
CA ARG A 25 -2.76 14.08 13.46
C ARG A 25 -2.84 13.39 12.09
N GLU A 26 -2.19 13.94 11.07
CA GLU A 26 -2.20 13.31 9.73
C GLU A 26 -1.41 12.00 9.71
N ILE A 27 -0.26 11.95 10.40
CA ILE A 27 0.50 10.71 10.55
C ILE A 27 -0.34 9.64 11.25
N MET A 28 -1.04 10.00 12.33
CA MET A 28 -1.91 9.06 13.05
C MET A 28 -3.05 8.53 12.17
N LYS A 29 -3.60 9.33 11.25
CA LYS A 29 -4.60 8.83 10.29
C LYS A 29 -4.00 7.79 9.36
N VAL A 30 -2.82 8.06 8.80
CA VAL A 30 -2.13 7.11 7.92
C VAL A 30 -1.84 5.81 8.67
N LEU A 31 -1.26 5.89 9.87
CA LEU A 31 -0.96 4.71 10.69
C LEU A 31 -2.23 3.93 11.08
N HIS A 32 -3.34 4.63 11.33
CA HIS A 32 -4.64 4.01 11.57
C HIS A 32 -5.11 3.21 10.36
N GLU A 33 -5.06 3.79 9.15
CA GLU A 33 -5.43 3.10 7.91
C GLU A 33 -4.51 1.91 7.62
N VAL A 34 -3.19 2.05 7.79
CA VAL A 34 -2.24 0.91 7.69
C VAL A 34 -2.61 -0.20 8.68
N GLY A 35 -3.10 0.15 9.87
CA GLY A 35 -3.58 -0.79 10.88
C GLY A 35 -4.77 -1.64 10.42
N HIS A 36 -5.52 -1.25 9.39
CA HIS A 36 -6.60 -2.05 8.81
C HIS A 36 -6.07 -3.37 8.20
N LEU A 37 -4.84 -3.39 7.68
CA LEU A 37 -4.24 -4.59 7.09
C LEU A 37 -4.11 -5.77 8.06
N LYS A 38 -4.09 -5.50 9.38
CA LYS A 38 -4.06 -6.55 10.41
C LYS A 38 -5.39 -7.32 10.53
N ARG A 39 -6.48 -6.76 10.00
CA ARG A 39 -7.82 -7.36 10.04
C ARG A 39 -8.32 -7.77 8.65
N LEU A 40 -7.62 -7.35 7.60
CA LEU A 40 -7.89 -7.78 6.24
C LEU A 40 -7.24 -9.14 6.01
N LEU A 41 -8.05 -10.18 5.88
CA LEU A 41 -7.58 -11.56 5.63
C LEU A 41 -7.31 -11.75 4.14
N ARG A 42 -6.32 -12.58 3.80
CA ARG A 42 -6.00 -12.88 2.41
C ARG A 42 -7.16 -13.64 1.75
N SER A 43 -7.84 -13.01 0.80
CA SER A 43 -9.09 -13.47 0.18
C SER A 43 -8.93 -14.81 -0.52
N GLY A 44 -7.75 -15.08 -1.10
CA GLY A 44 -7.45 -16.37 -1.73
C GLY A 44 -7.61 -17.56 -0.76
N TRP A 45 -7.18 -17.41 0.49
CA TRP A 45 -7.34 -18.44 1.51
C TRP A 45 -8.79 -18.60 1.96
N GLN A 46 -9.54 -17.50 2.05
CA GLN A 46 -10.96 -17.51 2.37
C GLN A 46 -11.78 -18.25 1.30
N VAL A 47 -11.52 -17.98 0.02
CA VAL A 47 -12.15 -18.68 -1.12
C VAL A 47 -11.88 -20.17 -1.05
N LYS A 48 -10.68 -20.58 -0.64
CA LYS A 48 -10.30 -21.99 -0.44
C LYS A 48 -10.78 -22.58 0.89
N LYS A 49 -11.48 -21.81 1.73
CA LYS A 49 -11.99 -22.22 3.04
C LYS A 49 -10.91 -22.73 4.00
N ILE A 50 -9.72 -22.15 3.93
CA ILE A 50 -8.63 -22.45 4.87
C ILE A 50 -8.97 -21.84 6.23
N PRO A 51 -8.94 -22.61 7.34
CA PRO A 51 -9.17 -22.06 8.67
C PRO A 51 -8.03 -21.11 9.06
N ASN A 52 -8.37 -20.02 9.77
CA ASN A 52 -7.41 -19.02 10.26
C ASN A 52 -6.45 -18.51 9.16
N PRO A 53 -6.97 -17.94 8.06
CA PRO A 53 -6.13 -17.40 7.01
C PRO A 53 -5.28 -16.24 7.53
N GLU A 54 -4.08 -16.08 6.98
CA GLU A 54 -3.21 -14.94 7.30
C GLU A 54 -3.89 -13.62 6.89
N SER A 55 -3.56 -12.56 7.61
CA SER A 55 -3.83 -11.18 7.25
C SER A 55 -2.85 -10.65 6.19
N VAL A 56 -3.24 -9.60 5.50
CA VAL A 56 -2.37 -8.89 4.54
C VAL A 56 -1.13 -8.31 5.23
N ALA A 57 -1.26 -7.90 6.50
CA ALA A 57 -0.12 -7.47 7.31
C ALA A 57 0.89 -8.61 7.58
N GLU A 58 0.40 -9.82 7.91
CA GLU A 58 1.26 -11.01 8.09
C GLU A 58 1.95 -11.41 6.78
N HIS A 59 1.23 -11.34 5.66
CA HIS A 59 1.78 -11.56 4.33
C HIS A 59 2.92 -10.57 4.02
N SER A 60 2.66 -9.28 4.15
CA SER A 60 3.64 -8.20 3.90
C SER A 60 4.85 -8.30 4.82
N PHE A 61 4.66 -8.67 6.10
CA PHE A 61 5.77 -8.89 7.04
C PHE A 61 6.66 -10.05 6.60
N ARG A 62 6.07 -11.19 6.22
CA ARG A 62 6.87 -12.33 5.76
C ARG A 62 7.58 -12.00 4.44
N LEU A 63 6.94 -11.27 3.53
CA LEU A 63 7.55 -10.81 2.28
C LEU A 63 8.75 -9.88 2.54
N SER A 64 8.65 -8.95 3.51
CA SER A 64 9.76 -8.06 3.83
C SER A 64 10.96 -8.78 4.45
N ILE A 65 10.73 -9.86 5.23
CA ILE A 65 11.82 -10.72 5.70
C ILE A 65 12.45 -11.52 4.54
N MET A 66 11.65 -11.96 3.56
CA MET A 66 12.17 -12.68 2.40
C MET A 66 13.18 -11.84 1.60
N THR A 67 13.07 -10.52 1.59
CA THR A 67 14.00 -9.65 0.85
C THR A 67 15.43 -9.69 1.40
N PHE A 68 15.64 -10.16 2.62
CA PHE A 68 16.98 -10.30 3.21
C PHE A 68 17.79 -11.39 2.49
N PHE A 69 17.10 -12.33 1.86
CA PHE A 69 17.69 -13.43 1.10
C PHE A 69 17.77 -13.13 -0.40
N ALA A 70 17.40 -11.91 -0.83
CA ALA A 70 17.54 -11.53 -2.23
C ALA A 70 19.03 -11.51 -2.64
N PRO A 71 19.36 -11.81 -3.92
CA PRO A 71 20.72 -11.72 -4.46
C PRO A 71 21.45 -10.41 -4.12
N ASP A 72 22.78 -10.46 -4.00
CA ASP A 72 23.61 -9.32 -3.59
C ASP A 72 23.69 -8.21 -4.67
N ASP A 73 23.30 -8.49 -5.91
CA ASP A 73 23.19 -7.51 -6.99
C ASP A 73 21.90 -6.68 -6.94
N LEU A 74 21.02 -6.94 -5.96
CA LEU A 74 19.79 -6.17 -5.72
C LEU A 74 19.90 -5.31 -4.46
N ASP A 75 19.29 -4.11 -4.50
CA ASP A 75 19.13 -3.27 -3.33
C ASP A 75 18.06 -3.84 -2.38
N ARG A 76 18.53 -4.59 -1.37
CA ARG A 76 17.66 -5.21 -0.36
C ARG A 76 16.85 -4.19 0.44
N THR A 77 17.38 -2.99 0.68
CA THR A 77 16.65 -1.92 1.38
C THR A 77 15.47 -1.49 0.54
N ARG A 78 15.71 -1.21 -0.75
CA ARG A 78 14.65 -0.84 -1.67
C ARG A 78 13.59 -1.94 -1.81
N LEU A 79 14.01 -3.21 -1.88
CA LEU A 79 13.09 -4.35 -1.91
C LEU A 79 12.24 -4.41 -0.63
N MET A 80 12.83 -4.20 0.53
CA MET A 80 12.11 -4.21 1.81
C MET A 80 11.08 -3.08 1.89
N GLU A 81 11.45 -1.87 1.46
CA GLU A 81 10.52 -0.75 1.37
C GLU A 81 9.35 -1.07 0.44
N MET A 82 9.64 -1.63 -0.75
CA MET A 82 8.62 -2.05 -1.71
C MET A 82 7.69 -3.11 -1.12
N ALA A 83 8.24 -4.15 -0.48
CA ALA A 83 7.46 -5.21 0.16
C ALA A 83 6.53 -4.65 1.25
N LEU A 84 6.98 -3.69 2.04
CA LEU A 84 6.17 -3.07 3.09
C LEU A 84 4.99 -2.25 2.53
N VAL A 85 5.15 -1.65 1.35
CA VAL A 85 4.13 -0.75 0.78
C VAL A 85 3.28 -1.36 -0.33
N HIS A 86 3.64 -2.53 -0.86
CA HIS A 86 3.04 -3.07 -2.08
C HIS A 86 1.52 -3.27 -2.00
N ASP A 87 1.03 -3.76 -0.85
CA ASP A 87 -0.39 -4.01 -0.59
C ASP A 87 -1.08 -2.88 0.21
N LEU A 88 -0.44 -1.71 0.39
CA LEU A 88 -1.09 -0.60 1.13
C LEU A 88 -2.41 -0.14 0.50
N GLY A 89 -2.55 -0.28 -0.82
CA GLY A 89 -3.79 0.02 -1.54
C GLY A 89 -4.97 -0.84 -1.08
N GLU A 90 -4.72 -2.02 -0.53
CA GLU A 90 -5.76 -2.93 -0.05
C GLU A 90 -6.46 -2.42 1.22
N THR A 91 -5.87 -1.45 1.93
CA THR A 91 -6.54 -0.74 3.04
C THR A 91 -7.85 -0.07 2.60
N VAL A 92 -7.93 0.31 1.31
CA VAL A 92 -9.09 0.96 0.70
C VAL A 92 -9.81 0.01 -0.25
N ALA A 93 -9.08 -0.72 -1.09
CA ALA A 93 -9.66 -1.55 -2.14
C ALA A 93 -10.16 -2.92 -1.61
N GLY A 94 -9.56 -3.43 -0.54
CA GLY A 94 -9.64 -4.84 -0.17
C GLY A 94 -8.66 -5.71 -0.98
N ASP A 95 -8.46 -6.95 -0.53
CA ASP A 95 -7.64 -7.97 -1.21
C ASP A 95 -8.49 -8.67 -2.28
N TYR A 96 -8.24 -8.37 -3.55
CA TYR A 96 -8.97 -8.96 -4.68
C TYR A 96 -8.29 -10.22 -5.21
N THR A 97 -9.09 -11.25 -5.44
CA THR A 97 -8.70 -12.50 -6.08
C THR A 97 -8.93 -12.47 -7.59
N PRO A 98 -8.31 -13.39 -8.36
CA PRO A 98 -8.58 -13.52 -9.80
C PRO A 98 -10.05 -13.87 -10.15
N HIS A 99 -10.86 -14.27 -9.18
CA HIS A 99 -12.27 -14.60 -9.37
C HIS A 99 -13.21 -13.42 -9.09
N ASP A 100 -12.69 -12.34 -8.50
CA ASP A 100 -13.49 -11.17 -8.18
C ASP A 100 -13.80 -10.33 -9.41
N LYS A 101 -15.04 -9.82 -9.46
CA LYS A 101 -15.46 -8.88 -10.49
C LYS A 101 -15.03 -7.49 -10.07
N ILE A 102 -13.94 -6.98 -10.66
CA ILE A 102 -13.50 -5.61 -10.44
C ILE A 102 -14.56 -4.65 -11.01
N PRO A 103 -15.16 -3.77 -10.18
CA PRO A 103 -16.12 -2.79 -10.67
C PRO A 103 -15.49 -1.90 -11.74
N LYS A 104 -16.10 -1.83 -12.93
CA LYS A 104 -15.66 -0.91 -13.98
C LYS A 104 -16.19 0.49 -13.66
N GLY A 105 -15.35 1.33 -13.07
CA GLY A 105 -15.67 2.73 -12.76
C GLY A 105 -14.46 3.49 -12.19
N LYS A 106 -14.43 4.82 -12.30
CA LYS A 106 -13.44 5.63 -11.56
C LYS A 106 -13.62 5.34 -10.07
N ALA A 107 -12.53 5.09 -9.35
CA ALA A 107 -12.54 4.86 -7.90
C ALA A 107 -13.42 5.93 -7.23
N SER A 108 -14.64 5.54 -6.87
CA SER A 108 -15.57 6.46 -6.24
C SER A 108 -14.98 6.81 -4.87
N SER A 109 -14.92 8.10 -4.57
CA SER A 109 -14.26 8.71 -3.42
C SER A 109 -14.25 7.85 -2.14
N PRO A 110 -13.18 7.90 -1.31
CA PRO A 110 -13.01 7.08 -0.10
C PRO A 110 -14.15 7.16 0.94
N LYS A 111 -15.16 8.01 0.76
CA LYS A 111 -16.26 8.28 1.69
C LYS A 111 -17.42 7.27 1.59
N LEU A 112 -17.46 6.37 0.61
CA LEU A 112 -18.62 5.50 0.38
C LEU A 112 -18.62 4.19 1.19
N TRP A 113 -17.46 3.65 1.56
CA TRP A 113 -17.38 2.32 2.21
C TRP A 113 -17.52 2.37 3.74
N ILE A 114 -17.28 3.52 4.38
CA ILE A 114 -17.52 3.71 5.83
C ILE A 114 -19.01 3.60 6.18
N LYS A 115 -19.92 3.87 5.23
CA LYS A 115 -21.38 3.82 5.43
C LYS A 115 -22.03 2.46 5.11
N ALA A 116 -21.27 1.48 4.64
CA ALA A 116 -21.83 0.19 4.20
C ALA A 116 -21.73 -0.91 5.27
N LYS A 117 -21.41 -0.55 6.53
CA LYS A 117 -21.28 -1.48 7.66
C LYS A 117 -22.23 -1.17 8.83
N ASP A 118 -23.28 -0.39 8.59
CA ASP A 118 -24.43 -0.25 9.50
C ASP A 118 -25.56 -1.19 9.07
#